data_AF-A0A1B6IU26-F1
#
_entry.id   AF-A0A1B6IU26-F1
#
_cell.length_a   1.000
_cell.length_b   1.000
_cell.length_c   1.000
_cell.angle_alpha   90.00
_cell.angle_beta   90.00
_cell.angle_gamma   90.00
#
_symmetry.space_group_name_H-M   'P 1'
#
loop_
_entity.id
_entity.type
_entity.pdbx_description
1 polymer ?
#
loop_
_entity_poly.entity_id
_entity_poly.type
_entity_poly.pdbx_seq_one_letter_code
_entity_poly.pdbx_strand_id
1 'polypeptide(L)'
;KIVTKRVLLVTDSHGRELHHLLERSSDYSVTAIVSPNGTMNYILDNALIHQEKYDEVVVVTGTNDINNQGYVYNDFFNALGKLIELCKLNNVNIINLPRRRDCVSPA
;
A
#
# COMPACT_ATOMS: atom_id res chain seq x y z
N LYS A 1 7.48 18.82 -23.15
CA LYS A 1 8.06 17.96 -22.09
C LYS A 1 6.90 17.13 -21.57
N ILE A 2 6.82 15.83 -21.90
CA ILE A 2 5.78 14.97 -21.34
C ILE A 2 6.16 14.81 -19.86
N VAL A 3 5.34 15.35 -18.96
CA VAL A 3 5.56 15.21 -17.52
C VAL A 3 4.96 13.87 -17.13
N THR A 4 5.81 12.86 -17.06
CA THR A 4 5.47 11.52 -16.56
C THR A 4 5.21 11.64 -15.06
N LYS A 5 3.96 11.48 -14.61
CA LYS A 5 3.68 11.52 -13.16
C LYS A 5 4.39 10.35 -12.47
N ARG A 6 4.97 10.61 -11.30
CA ARG A 6 5.65 9.62 -10.47
C ARG A 6 4.67 9.05 -9.47
N VAL A 7 4.46 7.74 -9.53
CA VAL A 7 3.54 7.02 -8.65
C VAL A 7 4.31 6.03 -7.80
N LEU A 8 4.06 6.01 -6.49
CA LEU A 8 4.55 4.97 -5.60
C LEU A 8 3.41 4.00 -5.31
N LEU A 9 3.56 2.73 -5.70
CA LEU A 9 2.66 1.65 -5.31
C LEU A 9 3.20 0.96 -4.05
N VAL A 10 2.44 0.99 -2.97
CA VAL A 10 2.77 0.40 -1.68
C VAL A 10 1.82 -0.76 -1.44
N THR A 11 2.32 -1.99 -1.48
CA THR A 11 1.44 -3.16 -1.53
C THR A 11 2.05 -4.45 -0.96
N ASP A 12 1.18 -5.40 -0.62
CA ASP A 12 1.56 -6.78 -0.34
C ASP A 12 1.72 -7.58 -1.65
N SER A 13 1.74 -8.91 -1.57
CA SER A 13 1.85 -9.79 -2.75
C SER A 13 0.78 -9.54 -3.83
N HIS A 14 -0.39 -9.01 -3.49
CA HIS A 14 -1.50 -8.82 -4.43
C HIS A 14 -1.25 -7.67 -5.42
N GLY A 15 -0.43 -6.68 -5.07
CA GLY A 15 -0.12 -5.57 -5.99
C GLY A 15 1.10 -5.78 -6.87
N ARG A 16 1.74 -6.96 -6.82
CA ARG A 16 2.89 -7.27 -7.70
C ARG A 16 2.52 -7.20 -9.18
N GLU A 17 1.36 -7.73 -9.56
CA GLU A 17 0.89 -7.64 -10.94
C GLU A 17 0.37 -6.23 -11.29
N LEU A 18 -0.12 -5.49 -10.29
CA LEU A 18 -0.61 -4.12 -10.49
C LEU A 18 0.50 -3.16 -10.93
N HIS A 19 1.72 -3.33 -10.41
CA HIS A 19 2.89 -2.55 -10.85
C HIS A 19 3.10 -2.66 -12.38
N HIS A 20 3.16 -3.89 -12.89
CA HIS A 20 3.34 -4.13 -14.33
C HIS A 20 2.17 -3.64 -15.18
N LEU A 21 0.94 -3.71 -14.66
CA LEU A 21 -0.21 -3.17 -15.36
C LEU A 21 -0.13 -1.65 -15.46
N LEU A 22 0.15 -0.96 -14.35
CA LEU A 22 0.24 0.50 -14.32
C LEU A 22 1.33 1.03 -15.25
N GLU A 23 2.52 0.42 -15.26
CA GLU A 23 3.61 0.81 -16.17
C GLU A 23 3.24 0.59 -17.65
N ARG A 24 2.43 -0.41 -17.97
CA ARG A 24 2.04 -0.73 -19.36
C ARG A 24 0.83 0.07 -19.84
N SER A 25 -0.07 0.44 -18.94
CA SER A 25 -1.35 1.07 -19.30
C SER A 25 -1.31 2.61 -19.23
N SER A 26 -0.26 3.21 -18.69
CA SER A 26 -0.21 4.65 -18.45
C SER A 26 1.18 5.24 -18.67
N ASP A 27 1.23 6.55 -18.93
CA ASP A 27 2.47 7.33 -18.98
C ASP A 27 2.95 7.69 -17.56
N TYR A 28 2.86 6.75 -16.62
CA TYR A 28 3.30 6.95 -15.24
C TYR A 28 4.64 6.24 -14.99
N SER A 29 5.51 6.91 -14.23
CA SER A 29 6.74 6.30 -13.72
C SER A 29 6.40 5.69 -12.37
N VAL A 30 6.29 4.36 -12.33
CA VAL A 30 5.79 3.65 -11.15
C VAL A 30 6.94 2.99 -10.39
N THR A 31 7.15 3.42 -9.15
CA THR A 31 7.99 2.70 -8.19
C THR A 31 7.07 1.80 -7.37
N ALA A 32 7.42 0.52 -7.17
CA ALA A 32 6.62 -0.38 -6.35
C ALA A 32 7.43 -0.90 -5.15
N ILE A 33 6.83 -0.77 -3.96
CA ILE A 33 7.28 -1.41 -2.72
C ILE A 33 6.32 -2.57 -2.47
N VAL A 34 6.82 -3.78 -2.71
CA VAL A 34 6.07 -5.03 -2.57
C VAL A 34 6.65 -5.81 -1.40
N SER A 35 5.85 -6.09 -0.38
CA SER A 35 6.26 -6.99 0.71
C SER A 35 5.30 -8.17 0.82
N PRO A 36 5.64 -9.33 0.23
CA PRO A 36 4.81 -10.54 0.33
C PRO A 36 4.57 -10.93 1.78
N ASN A 37 3.32 -11.28 2.12
CA ASN A 37 2.87 -11.60 3.49
C ASN A 37 3.08 -10.48 4.52
N GLY A 38 3.46 -9.26 4.09
CA GLY A 38 3.65 -8.12 4.96
C GLY A 38 2.32 -7.65 5.55
N THR A 39 2.34 -7.28 6.83
CA THR A 39 1.27 -6.51 7.47
C THR A 39 1.32 -5.06 6.98
N MET A 40 0.22 -4.35 7.13
CA MET A 40 0.11 -2.93 6.78
C MET A 40 1.21 -2.11 7.44
N ASN A 41 1.48 -2.33 8.73
CA ASN A 41 2.54 -1.62 9.45
C ASN A 41 3.92 -1.81 8.82
N TYR A 42 4.29 -3.06 8.54
CA TYR A 42 5.59 -3.40 7.96
C TYR A 42 5.78 -2.77 6.57
N ILE A 43 4.72 -2.83 5.75
CA ILE A 43 4.72 -2.27 4.41
C ILE A 43 4.85 -0.73 4.46
N LEU A 44 4.13 -0.07 5.36
CA LEU A 44 4.20 1.38 5.53
C LEU A 44 5.54 1.86 6.09
N ASP A 45 6.19 1.08 6.96
CA ASP A 45 7.56 1.38 7.41
C ASP A 45 8.53 1.41 6.23
N ASN A 46 8.45 0.42 5.35
CA ASN A 46 9.27 0.39 4.13
C ASN A 46 9.00 1.60 3.24
N ALA A 47 7.75 2.03 3.10
CA ALA A 47 7.40 3.24 2.34
C ALA A 47 7.97 4.52 2.97
N LEU A 48 7.93 4.63 4.31
CA LEU A 48 8.44 5.79 5.03
C LEU A 48 9.96 5.89 5.02
N ILE A 49 10.69 4.77 4.94
CA ILE A 49 12.17 4.78 4.82
C ILE A 49 12.62 5.59 3.60
N HIS A 50 11.88 5.54 2.51
CA HIS A 50 12.27 6.23 1.29
C HIS A 50 12.12 7.75 1.37
N GLN A 51 11.29 8.29 2.28
CA GLN A 51 10.99 9.73 2.48
C GLN A 51 10.95 10.58 1.19
N GLU A 52 10.60 9.97 0.07
CA GLU A 52 10.69 10.59 -1.24
C GLU A 52 9.34 11.16 -1.63
N LYS A 53 9.36 12.29 -2.33
CA LYS A 53 8.16 12.91 -2.86
C LYS A 53 7.76 12.26 -4.20
N TYR A 54 6.55 11.73 -4.22
CA TYR A 54 5.84 11.24 -5.39
C TYR A 54 4.66 12.17 -5.69
N ASP A 55 4.19 12.15 -6.93
CA ASP A 55 2.96 12.88 -7.29
C ASP A 55 1.75 12.19 -6.66
N GLU A 56 1.82 10.87 -6.52
CA GLU A 56 0.75 10.04 -5.97
C GLU A 56 1.33 8.78 -5.29
N VAL A 57 0.76 8.41 -4.15
CA VAL A 57 1.07 7.17 -3.44
C VAL A 57 -0.20 6.34 -3.39
N VAL A 58 -0.17 5.12 -3.92
CA VAL A 58 -1.28 4.19 -3.94
C VAL A 58 -1.00 3.09 -2.92
N VAL A 59 -1.85 2.98 -1.92
CA VAL A 59 -1.70 2.01 -0.83
C VAL A 59 -2.73 0.88 -1.00
N VAL A 60 -2.23 -0.34 -1.18
CA VAL A 60 -3.03 -1.56 -1.30
C VAL A 60 -2.46 -2.62 -0.35
N THR A 61 -2.84 -2.53 0.92
CA THR A 61 -2.33 -3.40 2.00
C THR A 61 -3.40 -3.57 3.08
N GLY A 62 -3.22 -4.54 3.99
CA GLY A 62 -4.17 -4.85 5.05
C GLY A 62 -4.70 -6.29 5.01
N THR A 63 -4.46 -7.05 3.93
CA THR A 63 -5.06 -8.40 3.81
C THR A 63 -4.46 -9.41 4.77
N ASN A 64 -3.19 -9.25 5.11
CA ASN A 64 -2.47 -10.13 6.04
C ASN A 64 -2.74 -9.75 7.51
N ASP A 65 -3.13 -8.50 7.75
CA ASP A 65 -3.53 -7.99 9.06
C ASP A 65 -4.80 -8.67 9.58
N ILE A 66 -5.75 -8.97 8.69
CA ILE A 66 -7.00 -9.68 9.01
C ILE A 66 -6.75 -11.15 9.40
N ASN A 67 -5.78 -11.80 8.76
CA ASN A 67 -5.47 -13.21 9.02
C ASN A 67 -4.64 -13.42 10.28
N ASN A 68 -4.01 -12.36 10.78
CA ASN A 68 -3.23 -12.44 12.01
C ASN A 68 -4.19 -12.31 13.19
N GLN A 69 -4.46 -13.41 13.91
CA GLN A 69 -5.33 -13.45 15.10
C GLN A 69 -4.91 -12.48 16.23
N GLY A 70 -3.78 -11.79 16.07
CA GLY A 70 -3.23 -10.81 17.00
C GLY A 70 -3.20 -9.38 16.45
N TYR A 71 -4.04 -8.99 15.49
CA TYR A 71 -4.14 -7.58 15.11
C TYR A 71 -4.70 -6.77 16.29
N VAL A 72 -3.80 -6.13 17.04
CA VAL A 72 -4.17 -5.34 18.22
C VAL A 72 -4.63 -3.97 17.71
N TYR A 73 -5.64 -3.36 18.34
CA TYR A 73 -6.08 -1.99 18.00
C TYR A 73 -4.93 -0.99 17.87
N ASN A 74 -3.86 -1.15 18.67
CA ASN A 74 -2.66 -0.34 18.59
C ASN A 74 -1.94 -0.44 17.23
N ASP A 75 -1.95 -1.61 16.59
CA ASP A 75 -1.34 -1.80 15.27
C ASP A 75 -2.06 -1.00 14.20
N PHE A 76 -3.39 -0.92 14.27
CA PHE A 76 -4.17 -0.08 13.38
C PHE A 76 -3.85 1.41 13.55
N PHE A 77 -3.80 1.92 14.79
CA PHE A 77 -3.47 3.32 15.04
C PHE A 77 -2.04 3.67 14.63
N ASN A 78 -1.09 2.74 14.81
CA ASN A 78 0.28 2.90 14.33
C ASN A 78 0.30 3.01 12.79
N ALA A 79 -0.43 2.13 12.09
CA ALA A 79 -0.54 2.17 10.64
C ALA A 79 -1.20 3.48 10.16
N LEU A 80 -2.24 3.93 10.85
CA LEU A 80 -2.90 5.20 10.56
C LEU A 80 -1.96 6.40 10.73
N GLY A 81 -1.15 6.41 11.80
CA GLY A 81 -0.12 7.43 12.01
C GLY A 81 0.87 7.49 10.85
N LYS A 82 1.33 6.33 10.39
CA LYS A 82 2.25 6.22 9.24
C LYS A 82 1.62 6.69 7.93
N LEU A 83 0.33 6.41 7.71
CA LEU A 83 -0.40 6.96 6.56
C LEU A 83 -0.47 8.48 6.61
N ILE A 84 -0.77 9.05 7.79
CA ILE A 84 -0.79 10.52 7.97
C ILE A 84 0.60 11.10 7.64
N GLU A 85 1.68 10.42 8.01
CA GLU A 85 3.04 10.86 7.65
C GLU A 85 3.27 10.84 6.14
N LEU A 86 2.84 9.79 5.43
CA LEU A 86 2.91 9.75 3.96
C LEU A 86 2.11 10.89 3.32
N CYS A 87 0.95 11.23 3.87
CA CYS A 87 0.10 12.33 3.41
C CYS A 87 0.74 13.71 3.54
N LYS A 88 1.74 13.89 4.43
CA LYS A 88 2.41 15.20 4.60
C LYS A 88 3.18 15.63 3.34
N LEU A 89 3.65 14.66 2.55
CA LEU A 89 4.51 14.90 1.39
C LEU A 89 3.85 14.52 0.06
N ASN A 90 2.85 13.64 0.10
CA ASN A 90 2.30 12.99 -1.08
C ASN A 90 0.78 13.01 -1.11
N ASN A 91 0.18 12.92 -2.31
CA ASN A 91 -1.23 12.62 -2.45
C ASN A 91 -1.44 11.11 -2.26
N VAL A 92 -2.00 10.70 -1.12
CA VAL A 92 -2.18 9.29 -0.78
C VAL A 92 -3.58 8.82 -1.13
N ASN A 93 -3.67 7.77 -1.93
CA ASN A 93 -4.90 7.04 -2.23
C ASN A 93 -4.85 5.67 -1.56
N ILE A 94 -5.84 5.40 -0.72
CA ILE A 94 -5.99 4.11 -0.05
C ILE A 94 -7.07 3.33 -0.81
N ILE A 95 -6.70 2.17 -1.34
CA ILE A 95 -7.64 1.32 -2.07
C ILE A 95 -8.21 0.27 -1.12
N ASN A 96 -9.52 0.05 -1.22
CA ASN A 96 -10.18 -1.00 -0.46
C ASN A 96 -9.57 -2.38 -0.78
N LEU A 97 -9.44 -3.19 0.26
CA LEU A 97 -8.91 -4.54 0.12
C LEU A 97 -9.80 -5.40 -0.79
N PRO A 98 -9.21 -6.20 -1.69
CA PRO A 98 -9.98 -7.16 -2.47
C PRO A 98 -10.66 -8.16 -1.55
N ARG A 99 -11.92 -8.51 -1.86
CA ARG A 99 -12.70 -9.46 -1.07
C ARG A 99 -12.04 -10.84 -1.10
N ARG A 100 -11.64 -11.31 0.08
CA ARG A 100 -11.10 -12.66 0.30
C ARG A 100 -12.22 -13.64 0.62
N ARG A 101 -12.30 -14.77 -0.12
CA ARG A 101 -13.30 -15.83 0.13
C ARG A 101 -12.93 -16.71 1.33
N ASP A 102 -11.67 -16.70 1.72
CA ASP A 102 -11.12 -17.48 2.82
C ASP A 102 -11.28 -16.77 4.18
N CYS A 103 -11.71 -15.50 4.21
CA CYS A 103 -11.92 -14.71 5.43
C CYS A 103 -13.40 -14.60 5.86
N VAL A 104 -14.29 -15.50 5.41
CA VAL A 104 -15.69 -15.48 5.87
C VAL A 104 -15.73 -15.94 7.33
N SER A 105 -16.19 -15.07 8.23
CA SER A 105 -16.49 -15.48 9.61
C SER A 105 -17.45 -16.68 9.56
N PRO A 106 -17.20 -17.76 10.33
CA PRO A 106 -18.25 -18.74 10.57
C PRO A 106 -19.46 -17.99 11.14
N ALA A 107 -20.63 -18.29 10.58
CA ALA A 107 -21.92 -17.78 11.03
C ALA A 107 -22.29 -18.37 12.39
#